data_AF-A0A368CJ95-F1
#
_entry.id   AF-A0A368CJ95-F1
#
_cell.length_a   1.000
_cell.length_b   1.000
_cell.length_c   1.000
_cell.angle_alpha   90.00
_cell.angle_beta   90.00
_cell.angle_gamma   90.00
#
_symmetry.space_group_name_H-M   'P 1'
#
loop_
_entity.id
_entity.type
_entity.pdbx_description
1 polymer ?
#
loop_
_entity_poly.entity_id
_entity_poly.type
_entity_poly.pdbx_seq_one_letter_code
_entity_poly.pdbx_strand_id
1 'polypeptide(L)'
;MLLQLKWLPWITGLVLAALVAPMPARSVDPEAVRFLPDEAQIACRAILPACFTKAGWAELCVAQDDVRQAHPRACRLAMDKEMHNR
;
A
#
# COMPACT_ATOMS: atom_id res chain seq x y z
N MET A 1 19.52 -53.40 -34.11
CA MET A 1 19.43 -51.98 -34.50
C MET A 1 19.00 -51.18 -33.28
N LEU A 2 19.95 -50.57 -32.57
CA LEU A 2 19.67 -49.66 -31.45
C LEU A 2 19.57 -48.24 -32.04
N LEU A 3 18.36 -47.71 -32.09
CA LEU A 3 18.11 -46.34 -32.56
C LEU A 3 18.56 -45.38 -31.47
N GLN A 4 19.69 -44.73 -31.71
CA GLN A 4 20.31 -43.73 -30.83
C GLN A 4 19.37 -42.52 -30.68
N LEU A 5 18.67 -42.45 -29.55
CA LEU A 5 17.95 -41.26 -29.08
C LEU A 5 18.98 -40.23 -28.57
N LYS A 6 19.86 -39.79 -29.47
CA LYS A 6 20.62 -38.54 -29.32
C LYS A 6 19.68 -37.44 -29.80
N TRP A 7 19.84 -36.21 -29.29
CA TRP A 7 18.93 -35.07 -29.41
C TRP A 7 17.83 -35.16 -28.33
N LEU A 8 17.70 -34.28 -27.33
CA LEU A 8 18.05 -32.86 -27.22
C LEU A 8 18.47 -32.53 -25.77
N PRO A 9 19.75 -32.20 -25.46
CA PRO A 9 20.08 -31.59 -24.16
C PRO A 9 19.71 -30.10 -24.06
N TRP A 10 18.99 -29.53 -25.03
CA TRP A 10 18.78 -28.08 -25.16
C TRP A 10 17.39 -27.60 -24.71
N ILE A 11 16.43 -28.49 -24.45
CA ILE A 11 15.07 -28.06 -24.02
C ILE A 11 15.03 -27.78 -22.50
N THR A 12 15.91 -28.39 -21.71
CA THR A 12 15.88 -28.25 -20.24
C THR A 12 16.41 -26.92 -19.72
N GLY A 13 17.10 -26.10 -20.53
CA GLY A 13 17.66 -24.82 -20.09
C GLY A 13 16.69 -23.64 -20.08
N LEU A 14 15.62 -23.66 -20.90
CA LEU A 14 14.76 -22.50 -21.11
C LEU A 14 13.60 -22.36 -20.12
N VAL A 15 13.24 -23.41 -19.39
CA VAL A 15 12.04 -23.39 -18.52
C VAL A 15 12.31 -22.70 -17.17
N LEU A 16 13.57 -22.59 -16.71
CA LEU A 16 13.87 -22.03 -15.38
C LEU A 16 13.95 -20.49 -15.31
N ALA A 17 13.98 -19.77 -16.43
CA ALA A 17 14.18 -18.31 -16.43
C ALA A 17 12.91 -17.47 -16.18
N ALA A 18 11.72 -18.09 -16.19
CA ALA A 18 10.45 -17.36 -16.14
C ALA A 18 9.96 -17.02 -14.71
N LEU A 19 10.60 -17.53 -13.65
CA LEU A 19 10.12 -17.39 -12.26
C LEU A 19 10.68 -16.17 -11.50
N VAL A 20 11.53 -15.36 -12.12
CA VAL A 20 12.11 -14.15 -11.52
C VAL A 20 11.70 -12.90 -12.31
N ALA A 21 10.40 -12.69 -12.49
CA ALA A 21 9.92 -11.36 -12.85
C ALA A 21 10.11 -10.44 -11.63
N PRO A 22 10.91 -9.36 -11.72
CA PRO A 22 11.00 -8.38 -10.64
C PRO A 22 9.62 -7.74 -10.47
N MET A 23 8.96 -8.01 -9.34
CA MET A 23 7.77 -7.26 -8.93
C MET A 23 8.13 -5.77 -8.94
N PRO A 24 7.36 -4.90 -9.61
CA PRO A 24 7.60 -3.47 -9.53
C PRO A 24 7.43 -3.06 -8.07
N ALA A 25 8.54 -2.67 -7.44
CA ALA A 25 8.53 -2.09 -6.11
C ALA A 25 7.66 -0.82 -6.19
N ARG A 26 6.47 -0.90 -5.61
CA ARG A 26 5.52 0.22 -5.56
C ARG A 26 6.15 1.26 -4.65
N SER A 27 6.75 2.30 -5.24
CA SER A 27 7.37 3.40 -4.49
C SER A 27 6.31 4.05 -3.60
N VAL A 28 6.41 3.79 -2.31
CA VAL A 28 5.60 4.49 -1.31
C VAL A 28 6.19 5.88 -1.19
N ASP A 29 5.48 6.87 -1.71
CA ASP A 29 5.79 8.26 -1.42
C ASP A 29 5.64 8.48 0.09
N PRO A 30 6.71 8.81 0.82
CA PRO A 30 6.68 8.94 2.27
C PRO A 30 5.92 10.21 2.71
N GLU A 31 5.69 11.16 1.81
CA GLU A 31 5.00 12.43 2.07
C GLU A 31 3.48 12.33 1.81
N ALA A 32 3.03 11.25 1.17
CA ALA A 32 1.63 11.01 0.86
C ALA A 32 0.86 10.63 2.13
N VAL A 33 -0.08 11.49 2.54
CA VAL A 33 -1.02 11.20 3.62
C VAL A 33 -1.90 10.02 3.20
N ARG A 34 -1.88 8.95 3.97
CA ARG A 34 -2.81 7.83 3.83
C ARG A 34 -3.61 7.65 5.09
N PHE A 35 -4.88 7.37 4.92
CA PHE A 35 -5.78 6.95 6.00
C PHE A 35 -5.96 5.45 5.96
N LEU A 36 -6.38 4.91 7.09
CA LEU A 36 -6.84 3.54 7.18
C LEU A 36 -8.16 3.37 6.40
N PRO A 37 -8.33 2.30 5.61
CA PRO A 37 -9.64 1.95 5.07
C PRO A 37 -10.66 1.69 6.18
N ASP A 38 -11.93 1.99 5.95
CA ASP A 38 -12.97 1.90 6.98
C ASP A 38 -13.17 0.48 7.54
N GLU A 39 -12.95 -0.54 6.70
CA GLU A 39 -13.05 -1.96 7.07
C GLU A 39 -11.78 -2.55 7.70
N ALA A 40 -10.67 -1.81 7.75
CA ALA A 40 -9.42 -2.31 8.30
C ALA A 40 -9.36 -2.11 9.81
N GLN A 41 -9.02 -3.16 10.54
CA GLN A 41 -8.75 -3.09 11.98
C GLN A 41 -7.25 -3.25 12.21
N ILE A 42 -6.63 -2.21 12.77
CA ILE A 42 -5.24 -2.26 13.21
C ILE A 42 -5.11 -1.74 14.63
N ALA A 43 -4.31 -2.43 15.44
CA ALA A 43 -3.91 -1.96 16.76
C ALA A 43 -2.71 -1.01 16.62
N CYS A 44 -2.97 0.25 16.24
CA CYS A 44 -1.94 1.28 16.23
C CYS A 44 -1.73 1.87 17.63
N ARG A 45 -0.47 2.01 18.05
CA ARG A 45 -0.09 2.71 19.30
C ARG A 45 0.32 4.16 19.09
N ALA A 46 0.40 4.62 17.84
CA ALA A 46 0.81 5.97 17.48
C ALA A 46 -0.37 6.78 16.92
N ILE A 47 -0.39 8.08 17.20
CA ILE A 47 -1.33 9.03 16.60
C ILE A 47 -0.76 9.43 15.22
N LEU A 48 -1.10 8.64 14.19
CA LEU A 48 -0.69 8.89 12.81
C LEU A 48 -1.91 8.76 11.88
N PRO A 49 -1.98 9.53 10.77
CA PRO A 49 -3.11 9.44 9.84
C PRO A 49 -3.36 8.01 9.34
N ALA A 50 -2.30 7.24 9.09
CA ALA A 50 -2.38 5.86 8.61
C ALA A 50 -3.01 4.88 9.62
N CYS A 51 -3.18 5.30 10.87
CA CYS A 51 -3.74 4.51 11.95
C CYS A 51 -5.24 4.72 12.16
N PHE A 52 -5.83 5.69 11.48
CA PHE A 52 -7.23 6.09 11.66
C PHE A 52 -7.93 6.12 10.31
N THR A 53 -9.24 5.83 10.32
CA THR A 53 -10.07 6.09 9.16
C THR A 53 -10.10 7.58 8.85
N LYS A 54 -10.46 7.95 7.62
CA LYS A 54 -10.57 9.37 7.24
C LYS A 54 -11.51 10.11 8.19
N ALA A 55 -12.66 9.50 8.52
CA ALA A 55 -13.64 10.04 9.45
C ALA A 55 -13.08 10.15 10.89
N GLY A 56 -12.47 9.07 11.41
CA GLY A 56 -11.89 9.08 12.75
C GLY A 56 -10.74 10.09 12.91
N TRP A 57 -9.94 10.29 11.86
CA TRP A 57 -8.90 11.33 11.86
C TRP A 57 -9.51 12.73 11.83
N ALA A 58 -10.59 12.96 11.07
CA ALA A 58 -11.29 14.23 11.05
C ALA A 58 -11.86 14.59 12.44
N GLU A 59 -12.46 13.63 13.13
CA GLU A 59 -12.94 13.80 14.51
C GLU A 59 -11.79 14.17 15.46
N LEU A 60 -10.65 13.47 15.34
CA LEU A 60 -9.47 13.75 16.15
C LEU A 60 -8.94 15.18 15.92
N CYS A 61 -8.90 15.64 14.67
CA CYS A 61 -8.49 17.01 14.32
C CYS A 61 -9.44 18.10 14.86
N VAL A 62 -10.71 17.78 15.10
CA VAL A 62 -11.68 18.68 15.72
C VAL A 62 -11.51 18.68 17.24
N ALA A 63 -11.28 17.51 17.83
CA ALA A 63 -11.18 17.34 19.28
C ALA A 63 -9.84 17.80 19.87
N GLN A 64 -8.75 17.68 19.12
CA GLN A 64 -7.39 17.84 19.62
C GLN A 64 -6.61 18.86 18.76
N ASP A 65 -6.34 20.03 19.34
CA ASP A 65 -5.66 21.13 18.64
C ASP A 65 -4.17 20.83 18.37
N ASP A 66 -3.52 20.08 19.26
CA ASP A 66 -2.14 19.59 19.10
C ASP A 66 -2.02 18.68 17.86
N VAL A 67 -2.96 17.76 17.65
CA VAL A 67 -3.03 16.92 16.45
C VAL A 67 -3.21 17.77 15.20
N ARG A 68 -4.07 18.79 15.26
CA ARG A 68 -4.31 19.72 14.15
C ARG A 68 -3.07 20.54 13.79
N GLN A 69 -2.31 20.99 14.79
CA GLN A 69 -1.07 21.72 14.59
C GLN A 69 0.08 20.83 14.09
N ALA A 70 0.18 19.60 14.61
CA ALA A 70 1.20 18.63 14.20
C ALA A 70 0.97 18.08 12.78
N HIS A 71 -0.30 17.92 12.37
CA HIS A 71 -0.68 17.30 11.10
C HIS A 71 -1.66 18.14 10.27
N PRO A 72 -1.33 19.40 9.92
CA PRO A 72 -2.27 20.33 9.30
C PRO A 72 -2.73 19.89 7.92
N ARG A 73 -1.85 19.23 7.15
CA ARG A 73 -2.18 18.68 5.83
C ARG A 73 -3.16 17.53 5.91
N ALA A 74 -2.93 16.58 6.82
CA ALA A 74 -3.79 15.42 7.00
C ALA A 74 -5.17 15.83 7.51
N CYS A 75 -5.24 16.77 8.46
CA CYS A 75 -6.49 17.31 8.95
C CYS A 75 -7.32 18.00 7.84
N ARG A 76 -6.66 18.78 6.97
CA ARG A 76 -7.35 19.40 5.82
C ARG A 76 -7.93 18.34 4.88
N LEU A 77 -7.16 17.32 4.54
CA LEU A 77 -7.62 16.24 3.66
C LEU A 77 -8.74 15.41 4.29
N ALA A 78 -8.70 15.17 5.60
CA ALA A 78 -9.71 14.41 6.31
C ALA A 78 -11.06 15.18 6.41
N MET A 79 -10.99 16.49 6.65
CA MET A 79 -12.18 17.36 6.75
C MET A 79 -12.76 17.78 5.40
N ASP A 80 -12.03 17.55 4.30
CA ASP A 80 -12.54 17.84 2.97
C ASP A 80 -13.67 16.87 2.61
N LYS A 81 -14.85 17.44 2.30
CA LYS A 81 -16.13 16.72 2.12
C LYS A 81 -16.26 16.05 0.76
N GLU A 82 -15.27 16.16 -0.10
CA GLU A 82 -15.35 15.65 -1.47
C GLU A 82 -14.95 14.16 -1.52
N MET A 83 -15.82 13.35 -2.15
CA MET A 83 -15.61 11.97 -2.63
C MET A 83 -16.24 10.80 -1.85
N HIS A 84 -17.50 10.90 -1.41
CA HIS A 84 -18.38 9.71 -1.27
C HIS A 84 -19.47 9.65 -2.38
N ASN A 85 -19.31 10.37 -3.49
CA ASN A 85 -20.27 10.31 -4.61
C ASN A 85 -19.57 10.22 -5.98
N ARG A 86 -18.71 9.21 -6.16
CA ARG A 86 -18.35 8.69 -7.47
C ARG A 86 -18.20 7.18 -7.41
#